data_AF-A0A7X4AIK8-F1
#
_entry.id   AF-A0A7X4AIK8-F1
#
_cell.length_a   1.000
_cell.length_b   1.000
_cell.length_c   1.000
_cell.angle_alpha   90.00
_cell.angle_beta   90.00
_cell.angle_gamma   90.00
#
_symmetry.space_group_name_H-M   'P 1'
#
loop_
_entity.id
_entity.type
_entity.pdbx_description
1 polymer ?
#
loop_
_entity_poly.entity_id
_entity_poly.type
_entity_poly.pdbx_seq_one_letter_code
_entity_poly.pdbx_strand_id
1 'polypeptide(L)'
;EERSGEGVLATLEGALAEAERAEAETIDQLPALREAGVTDAGGEGVCVVLRGLVAALRGELPPPVTIPDKPLAMLPGHIDDGFGYCTEFVLIPGEREVDVEGLRRHTEGEGYGSVVIVGDEQALRVHVHTNEPERLLEEAGTFGELTRPKFEDMSAQHARFREEGSGEGLKVGLLALSSSEGFDEVFRSLGASIHRLEAIVKPAAGDIAQAADALGPADVIVLPNHKNAIPAAEQAVELARCTLHVAPSISLAQGAAAAIAFNALATAEENAEALAEALEGTRSVEVTRAAADRTADGVDVREGEAITLVDGTLIGGTDDPVEGLLAGLAQAEAEEASIVTVYVGADFEGSHDQLAERIETAFEDVEVEVVEGGQPLYELIAAVEA
;
A
#
# COMPACT_ATOMS: atom_id res chain seq x y z
N GLU A 1 2.26 -1.41 -54.69
CA GLU A 1 1.94 -1.75 -53.29
C GLU A 1 0.84 -0.86 -52.68
N GLU A 2 0.31 0.16 -53.36
CA GLU A 2 -0.68 1.10 -52.76
C GLU A 2 -2.12 0.58 -52.60
N ARG A 3 -2.48 -0.59 -53.17
CA ARG A 3 -3.86 -1.10 -53.11
C ARG A 3 -4.25 -1.83 -51.81
N SER A 4 -3.31 -2.07 -50.89
CA SER A 4 -3.58 -2.81 -49.65
C SER A 4 -4.00 -1.93 -48.47
N GLY A 5 -3.58 -0.66 -48.44
CA GLY A 5 -3.82 0.25 -47.30
C GLY A 5 -5.26 0.75 -47.22
N GLU A 6 -5.87 1.11 -48.36
CA GLU A 6 -7.27 1.58 -48.40
C GLU A 6 -8.26 0.49 -47.95
N GLY A 7 -8.00 -0.78 -48.26
CA GLY A 7 -8.85 -1.89 -47.83
C GLY A 7 -8.79 -2.16 -46.33
N VAL A 8 -7.60 -2.03 -45.73
CA VAL A 8 -7.40 -2.21 -44.29
C VAL A 8 -8.02 -1.05 -43.53
N LEU A 9 -7.81 0.19 -43.97
CA LEU A 9 -8.40 1.37 -43.36
C LEU A 9 -9.94 1.31 -43.42
N ALA A 10 -10.53 1.04 -44.58
CA ALA A 10 -11.98 0.92 -44.72
C ALA A 10 -12.57 -0.22 -43.87
N THR A 11 -11.82 -1.32 -43.69
CA THR A 11 -12.24 -2.43 -42.82
C THR A 11 -12.21 -2.03 -41.35
N LEU A 12 -11.16 -1.34 -40.90
CA LEU A 12 -11.04 -0.87 -39.52
C LEU A 12 -12.03 0.25 -39.18
N GLU A 13 -12.33 1.13 -40.14
CA GLU A 13 -13.39 2.13 -39.99
C GLU A 13 -14.77 1.48 -39.84
N GLY A 14 -15.05 0.46 -40.65
CA GLY A 14 -16.30 -0.32 -40.51
C GLY A 14 -16.36 -1.09 -39.19
N ALA A 15 -15.25 -1.69 -38.76
CA ALA A 15 -15.16 -2.38 -37.48
C ALA A 15 -15.32 -1.44 -36.29
N LEU A 16 -14.73 -0.25 -36.34
CA LEU A 16 -14.87 0.78 -35.32
C LEU A 16 -16.32 1.25 -35.21
N ALA A 17 -16.97 1.54 -36.33
CA ALA A 17 -18.37 2.00 -36.32
C ALA A 17 -19.32 0.95 -35.71
N GLU A 18 -19.12 -0.34 -36.02
CA GLU A 18 -19.91 -1.41 -35.41
C GLU A 18 -19.54 -1.66 -33.95
N ALA A 19 -18.27 -1.52 -33.57
CA ALA A 19 -17.83 -1.64 -32.18
C ALA A 19 -18.45 -0.53 -31.31
N GLU A 20 -18.43 0.72 -31.77
CA GLU A 20 -19.05 1.86 -31.06
C GLU A 20 -20.57 1.70 -30.94
N ARG A 21 -21.22 1.16 -31.99
CA ARG A 21 -22.67 0.85 -31.92
C ARG A 21 -22.97 -0.26 -30.92
N ALA A 22 -22.18 -1.35 -30.95
CA ALA A 22 -22.34 -2.46 -30.03
C ALA A 22 -22.05 -2.05 -28.58
N GLU A 23 -21.05 -1.20 -28.37
CA GLU A 23 -20.66 -0.63 -27.08
C GLU A 23 -21.79 0.25 -26.51
N ALA A 24 -22.39 1.13 -27.31
CA ALA A 24 -23.51 1.96 -26.86
C ALA A 24 -24.73 1.12 -26.44
N GLU A 25 -24.93 -0.05 -27.04
CA GLU A 25 -25.99 -0.99 -26.68
C GLU A 25 -25.69 -1.77 -25.39
N THR A 26 -24.45 -1.76 -24.88
CA THR A 26 -24.08 -2.50 -23.65
C THR A 26 -24.76 -1.97 -22.39
N ILE A 27 -25.10 -0.67 -22.37
CA ILE A 27 -25.82 -0.03 -21.25
C ILE A 27 -27.08 -0.83 -20.91
N ASP A 28 -27.79 -1.33 -21.92
CA ASP A 28 -29.08 -2.01 -21.75
C ASP A 28 -28.99 -3.52 -21.61
N GLN A 29 -27.79 -4.11 -21.72
CA GLN A 29 -27.58 -5.56 -21.73
C GLN A 29 -27.37 -6.15 -20.34
N LEU A 30 -26.85 -5.36 -19.39
CA LEU A 30 -26.68 -5.75 -18.00
C LEU A 30 -27.41 -4.78 -17.08
N PRO A 31 -28.17 -5.26 -16.07
CA PRO A 31 -28.85 -4.39 -15.12
C PRO A 31 -27.92 -3.37 -14.45
N ALA A 32 -26.69 -3.78 -14.11
CA ALA A 32 -25.71 -2.93 -13.46
C ALA A 32 -25.21 -1.77 -14.34
N LEU A 33 -25.03 -2.01 -15.65
CA LEU A 33 -24.65 -0.96 -16.61
C LEU A 33 -25.80 0.02 -16.84
N ARG A 34 -27.04 -0.49 -16.92
CA ARG A 34 -28.25 0.32 -17.07
C ARG A 34 -28.47 1.24 -15.88
N GLU A 35 -28.28 0.72 -14.67
CA GLU A 35 -28.44 1.46 -13.42
C GLU A 35 -27.36 2.54 -13.25
N ALA A 36 -26.13 2.23 -13.65
CA ALA A 36 -25.01 3.17 -13.62
C ALA A 36 -25.05 4.21 -14.76
N GLY A 37 -25.82 3.95 -15.83
CA GLY A 37 -25.90 4.80 -17.01
C GLY A 37 -24.58 4.87 -17.79
N VAL A 38 -23.74 3.84 -17.67
CA VAL A 38 -22.42 3.73 -18.31
C VAL A 38 -22.38 2.51 -19.23
N THR A 39 -21.54 2.58 -20.24
CA THR A 39 -21.24 1.49 -21.16
C THR A 39 -20.19 0.54 -20.57
N ASP A 40 -20.07 -0.66 -21.14
CA ASP A 40 -19.09 -1.66 -20.74
C ASP A 40 -17.65 -1.20 -21.02
N ALA A 41 -16.78 -1.17 -20.00
CA ALA A 41 -15.39 -0.75 -20.18
C ALA A 41 -14.57 -1.69 -21.07
N GLY A 42 -14.92 -2.98 -21.12
CA GLY A 42 -14.29 -3.92 -22.05
C GLY A 42 -14.60 -3.55 -23.50
N GLY A 43 -15.87 -3.24 -23.79
CA GLY A 43 -16.33 -2.70 -25.06
C GLY A 43 -15.68 -1.37 -25.43
N GLU A 44 -15.60 -0.43 -24.48
CA GLU A 44 -14.95 0.87 -24.71
C GLU A 44 -13.45 0.72 -24.95
N GLY A 45 -12.78 -0.20 -24.24
CA GLY A 45 -11.37 -0.54 -24.48
C GLY A 45 -11.11 -1.01 -25.90
N VAL A 46 -12.00 -1.84 -26.47
CA VAL A 46 -11.93 -2.26 -27.89
C VAL A 46 -12.09 -1.05 -28.82
N CYS A 47 -13.04 -0.16 -28.52
CA CYS A 47 -13.26 1.06 -29.32
C CYS A 47 -12.06 2.02 -29.27
N VAL A 48 -11.39 2.15 -28.11
CA VAL A 48 -10.17 2.95 -27.95
C VAL A 48 -9.03 2.40 -28.79
N VAL A 49 -8.81 1.09 -28.77
CA VAL A 49 -7.78 0.44 -29.59
C VAL A 49 -8.05 0.66 -31.09
N LEU A 50 -9.30 0.46 -31.53
CA LEU A 50 -9.68 0.67 -32.93
C LEU A 50 -9.56 2.14 -33.36
N ARG A 51 -9.94 3.12 -32.51
CA ARG A 51 -9.72 4.55 -32.75
C ARG A 51 -8.22 4.87 -32.91
N GLY A 52 -7.37 4.30 -32.07
CA GLY A 52 -5.92 4.46 -32.16
C GLY A 52 -5.35 3.93 -33.47
N LEU A 53 -5.79 2.74 -33.90
CA LEU A 53 -5.35 2.12 -35.15
C LEU A 53 -5.81 2.91 -36.39
N VAL A 54 -7.06 3.38 -36.41
CA VAL A 54 -7.59 4.22 -37.51
C VAL A 54 -6.85 5.56 -37.57
N ALA A 55 -6.62 6.23 -36.42
CA ALA A 55 -5.88 7.48 -36.36
C ALA A 55 -4.43 7.31 -36.86
N ALA A 56 -3.74 6.24 -36.44
CA ALA A 56 -2.38 5.95 -36.88
C ALA A 56 -2.30 5.71 -38.41
N LEU A 57 -3.26 4.99 -38.99
CA LEU A 57 -3.32 4.76 -40.44
C LEU A 57 -3.69 6.01 -41.25
N ARG A 58 -4.39 6.97 -40.64
CA ARG A 58 -4.66 8.29 -41.23
C ARG A 58 -3.53 9.30 -41.03
N GLY A 59 -2.50 8.95 -40.23
CA GLY A 59 -1.42 9.86 -39.87
C GLY A 59 -1.85 10.96 -38.90
N GLU A 60 -2.92 10.73 -38.15
CA GLU A 60 -3.49 11.64 -37.16
C GLU A 60 -3.09 11.21 -35.75
N LEU A 61 -3.14 12.15 -34.81
CA LEU A 61 -3.00 11.81 -33.39
C LEU A 61 -4.29 11.14 -32.91
N PRO A 62 -4.21 10.07 -32.09
CA PRO A 62 -5.40 9.43 -31.56
C PRO A 62 -6.19 10.43 -30.71
N PRO A 63 -7.54 10.39 -30.77
CA PRO A 63 -8.35 11.25 -29.94
C PRO A 63 -8.06 10.98 -28.45
N PRO A 64 -8.07 12.02 -27.59
CA PRO A 64 -7.88 11.83 -26.16
C PRO A 64 -8.95 10.88 -25.61
N VAL A 65 -8.53 9.90 -24.81
CA VAL A 65 -9.44 8.96 -24.16
C VAL A 65 -10.21 9.70 -23.08
N THR A 66 -11.50 9.92 -23.30
CA THR A 66 -12.42 10.40 -22.26
C THR A 66 -12.81 9.23 -21.38
N ILE A 67 -12.17 9.13 -20.22
CA ILE A 67 -12.57 8.21 -19.15
C ILE A 67 -13.79 8.87 -18.47
N PRO A 68 -14.96 8.23 -18.41
CA PRO A 68 -16.07 8.74 -17.61
C PRO A 68 -15.62 8.92 -16.15
N ASP A 69 -16.01 10.02 -15.49
CA ASP A 69 -15.65 10.34 -14.09
C ASP A 69 -16.14 9.31 -13.05
N LYS A 70 -16.77 8.21 -13.48
CA LYS A 70 -17.14 7.08 -12.62
C LYS A 70 -16.24 5.88 -12.96
N PRO A 71 -15.31 5.50 -12.06
CA PRO A 71 -14.52 4.29 -12.21
C PRO A 71 -15.43 3.06 -12.28
N LEU A 72 -15.10 2.12 -13.18
CA LEU A 72 -15.70 0.77 -13.17
C LEU A 72 -15.44 0.00 -11.87
N ALA A 73 -14.52 0.49 -11.04
CA ALA A 73 -14.22 -0.03 -9.69
C ALA A 73 -15.40 0.13 -8.70
N MET A 74 -16.51 0.75 -9.12
CA MET A 74 -17.73 0.92 -8.32
C MET A 74 -18.80 -0.16 -8.54
N LEU A 75 -18.47 -1.29 -9.18
CA LEU A 75 -19.34 -2.47 -9.21
C LEU A 75 -19.09 -3.34 -7.96
N PRO A 76 -20.14 -3.78 -7.24
CA PRO A 76 -19.99 -4.82 -6.22
C PRO A 76 -19.58 -6.13 -6.90
N GLY A 77 -18.40 -6.65 -6.58
CA GLY A 77 -17.99 -7.98 -7.04
C GLY A 77 -16.50 -8.29 -7.24
N HIS A 78 -15.56 -7.35 -6.97
CA HIS A 78 -14.13 -7.65 -7.13
C HIS A 78 -13.27 -7.56 -5.87
N ILE A 79 -13.90 -7.51 -4.69
CA ILE A 79 -13.32 -7.96 -3.42
C ILE A 79 -14.48 -8.58 -2.63
N ASP A 80 -14.90 -9.78 -3.02
CA ASP A 80 -15.82 -10.57 -2.22
C ASP A 80 -15.32 -12.01 -2.21
N ASP A 81 -14.50 -12.31 -1.21
CA ASP A 81 -14.05 -13.67 -0.88
C ASP A 81 -15.26 -14.55 -0.46
N GLY A 82 -16.45 -13.96 -0.27
CA GLY A 82 -17.67 -14.62 0.22
C GLY A 82 -17.78 -14.64 1.75
N PHE A 83 -16.91 -13.92 2.47
CA PHE A 83 -16.82 -13.91 3.94
C PHE A 83 -17.09 -12.52 4.50
N GLY A 84 -17.95 -12.44 5.52
CA GLY A 84 -18.46 -11.19 6.09
C GLY A 84 -17.66 -10.63 7.26
N TYR A 85 -16.73 -11.39 7.87
CA TYR A 85 -15.96 -10.96 9.03
C TYR A 85 -14.46 -11.22 8.85
N CYS A 86 -13.66 -10.24 9.23
CA CYS A 86 -12.22 -10.37 9.47
C CYS A 86 -12.02 -10.74 10.94
N THR A 87 -11.43 -11.90 11.22
CA THR A 87 -11.23 -12.41 12.59
C THR A 87 -9.74 -12.53 12.88
N GLU A 88 -9.29 -11.84 13.91
CA GLU A 88 -7.90 -11.81 14.37
C GLU A 88 -7.80 -12.29 15.81
N PHE A 89 -6.82 -13.14 16.11
CA PHE A 89 -6.54 -13.57 17.47
C PHE A 89 -5.10 -14.04 17.63
N VAL A 90 -4.66 -14.17 18.88
CA VAL A 90 -3.34 -14.71 19.22
C VAL A 90 -3.52 -15.94 20.10
N LEU A 91 -2.89 -17.05 19.76
CA LEU A 91 -2.76 -18.23 20.61
C LEU A 91 -1.41 -18.19 21.33
N ILE A 92 -1.40 -18.48 22.62
CA ILE A 92 -0.18 -18.61 23.43
C ILE A 92 -0.18 -19.94 24.19
N PRO A 93 0.98 -20.44 24.66
CA PRO A 93 1.06 -21.55 25.58
C PRO A 93 0.31 -21.24 26.88
N GLY A 94 -0.56 -22.16 27.28
CA GLY A 94 -1.31 -22.09 28.53
C GLY A 94 -1.29 -23.44 29.25
N GLU A 95 -2.47 -23.95 29.59
CA GLU A 95 -2.62 -25.36 30.03
C GLU A 95 -2.30 -26.38 28.92
N ARG A 96 -2.16 -25.91 27.67
CA ARG A 96 -1.76 -26.69 26.50
C ARG A 96 -0.72 -25.93 25.68
N GLU A 97 0.14 -26.68 24.99
CA GLU A 97 1.06 -26.14 24.00
C GLU A 97 0.31 -25.70 22.74
N VAL A 98 0.90 -24.77 21.98
CA VAL A 98 0.30 -24.30 20.73
C VAL A 98 0.59 -25.30 19.61
N ASP A 99 -0.44 -25.80 18.94
CA ASP A 99 -0.34 -26.74 17.81
C ASP A 99 -0.52 -26.00 16.47
N VAL A 100 0.57 -25.38 16.02
CA VAL A 100 0.64 -24.56 14.80
C VAL A 100 0.21 -25.35 13.57
N GLU A 101 0.78 -26.55 13.40
CA GLU A 101 0.52 -27.41 12.24
C GLU A 101 -0.90 -27.98 12.28
N GLY A 102 -1.44 -28.22 13.49
CA GLY A 102 -2.83 -28.57 13.71
C GLY A 102 -3.79 -27.49 13.23
N LEU A 103 -3.53 -26.24 13.62
CA LEU A 103 -4.36 -25.10 13.25
C LEU A 103 -4.30 -24.84 11.74
N ARG A 104 -3.12 -24.89 11.11
CA ARG A 104 -2.96 -24.72 9.66
C ARG A 104 -3.83 -25.72 8.89
N ARG A 105 -3.70 -27.02 9.21
CA ARG A 105 -4.52 -28.09 8.60
C ARG A 105 -6.02 -27.90 8.84
N HIS A 106 -6.40 -27.40 10.02
CA HIS A 106 -7.80 -27.11 10.34
C HIS A 106 -8.34 -25.97 9.46
N THR A 107 -7.59 -24.88 9.35
CA THR A 107 -8.00 -23.71 8.55
C THR A 107 -8.04 -23.97 7.05
N GLU A 108 -7.17 -24.85 6.53
CA GLU A 108 -7.19 -25.29 5.12
C GLU A 108 -8.40 -26.19 4.78
N GLY A 109 -8.96 -26.89 5.77
CA GLY A 109 -10.03 -27.88 5.57
C GLY A 109 -11.45 -27.34 5.61
N GLU A 110 -11.68 -26.22 6.31
CA GLU A 110 -13.02 -25.68 6.59
C GLU A 110 -13.50 -24.63 5.56
N GLY A 111 -12.65 -24.29 4.58
CA GLY A 111 -13.01 -23.35 3.51
C GLY A 111 -13.13 -21.91 4.00
N TYR A 112 -12.25 -21.46 4.89
CA TYR A 112 -12.11 -20.06 5.27
C TYR A 112 -11.44 -19.24 4.15
N GLY A 113 -11.71 -17.93 4.11
CA GLY A 113 -11.07 -17.00 3.17
C GLY A 113 -9.81 -16.39 3.76
N SER A 114 -8.84 -16.07 2.90
CA SER A 114 -7.64 -15.27 3.22
C SER A 114 -7.07 -15.53 4.63
N VAL A 115 -6.55 -16.75 4.82
CA VAL A 115 -5.99 -17.24 6.09
C VAL A 115 -4.51 -16.84 6.17
N VAL A 116 -4.16 -16.10 7.22
CA VAL A 116 -2.80 -15.70 7.55
C VAL A 116 -2.50 -16.18 8.97
N ILE A 117 -1.50 -17.06 9.11
CA ILE A 117 -1.07 -17.61 10.39
C ILE A 117 0.43 -17.35 10.52
N VAL A 118 0.82 -16.59 11.55
CA VAL A 118 2.16 -16.04 11.75
C VAL A 118 2.59 -16.32 13.20
N GLY A 119 3.82 -16.77 13.42
CA GLY A 119 4.36 -17.13 14.73
C GLY A 119 4.60 -18.63 14.93
N ASP A 120 4.95 -19.02 16.15
CA ASP A 120 5.43 -20.35 16.54
C ASP A 120 4.67 -20.93 17.76
N GLU A 121 5.22 -21.96 18.41
CA GLU A 121 4.57 -22.57 19.56
C GLU A 121 4.48 -21.65 20.79
N GLN A 122 5.23 -20.54 20.85
CA GLN A 122 5.23 -19.57 21.96
C GLN A 122 4.18 -18.46 21.78
N ALA A 123 3.90 -18.06 20.54
CA ALA A 123 2.82 -17.15 20.22
C ALA A 123 2.46 -17.27 18.73
N LEU A 124 1.20 -17.58 18.44
CA LEU A 124 0.69 -17.79 17.09
C LEU A 124 -0.45 -16.81 16.81
N ARG A 125 -0.18 -15.81 15.98
CA ARG A 125 -1.16 -14.81 15.52
C ARG A 125 -1.86 -15.29 14.26
N VAL A 126 -3.17 -15.12 14.23
CA VAL A 126 -4.04 -15.69 13.23
C VAL A 126 -5.00 -14.62 12.76
N HIS A 127 -5.04 -14.39 11.45
CA HIS A 127 -5.99 -13.53 10.76
C HIS A 127 -6.72 -14.38 9.72
N VAL A 128 -8.05 -14.38 9.76
CA VAL A 128 -8.88 -15.24 8.91
C VAL A 128 -10.17 -14.51 8.52
N HIS A 129 -10.53 -14.58 7.24
CA HIS A 129 -11.85 -14.16 6.80
C HIS A 129 -12.86 -15.32 6.96
N THR A 130 -13.93 -15.09 7.71
CA THR A 130 -14.97 -16.10 7.98
C THR A 130 -16.36 -15.47 8.10
N ASN A 131 -17.41 -16.27 7.91
CA ASN A 131 -18.79 -15.88 8.22
C ASN A 131 -19.19 -16.26 9.66
N GLU A 132 -18.37 -17.07 10.34
CA GLU A 132 -18.65 -17.64 11.65
C GLU A 132 -17.46 -17.38 12.61
N PRO A 133 -17.15 -16.10 12.95
CA PRO A 133 -16.00 -15.74 13.78
C PRO A 133 -16.00 -16.43 15.15
N GLU A 134 -17.18 -16.54 15.77
CA GLU A 134 -17.34 -17.17 17.09
C GLU A 134 -16.96 -18.66 17.07
N ARG A 135 -17.32 -19.36 16.00
CA ARG A 135 -17.00 -20.78 15.81
C ARG A 135 -15.50 -20.99 15.59
N LEU A 136 -14.88 -20.13 14.78
CA LEU A 136 -13.44 -20.16 14.55
C LEU A 136 -12.67 -19.95 15.87
N LEU A 137 -13.08 -19.00 16.70
CA LEU A 137 -12.44 -18.74 18.00
C LEU A 137 -12.59 -19.93 18.97
N GLU A 138 -13.75 -20.58 18.99
CA GLU A 138 -13.98 -21.77 19.82
C GLU A 138 -13.09 -22.94 19.36
N GLU A 139 -12.99 -23.19 18.05
CA GLU A 139 -12.14 -24.22 17.46
C GLU A 139 -10.65 -23.90 17.68
N ALA A 140 -10.23 -22.65 17.49
CA ALA A 140 -8.87 -22.18 17.71
C ALA A 140 -8.38 -22.38 19.16
N GLY A 141 -9.28 -22.25 20.15
CA GLY A 141 -8.98 -22.51 21.56
C GLY A 141 -8.57 -23.95 21.88
N THR A 142 -8.75 -24.90 20.94
CA THR A 142 -8.23 -26.27 21.08
C THR A 142 -6.75 -26.39 20.72
N PHE A 143 -6.20 -25.44 19.97
CA PHE A 143 -4.82 -25.41 19.47
C PHE A 143 -3.91 -24.49 20.29
N GLY A 144 -4.40 -23.85 21.35
CA GLY A 144 -3.65 -22.93 22.21
C GLY A 144 -4.56 -22.16 23.16
N GLU A 145 -4.00 -21.35 24.07
CA GLU A 145 -4.79 -20.42 24.88
C GLU A 145 -5.03 -19.11 24.11
N LEU A 146 -6.29 -18.72 23.97
CA LEU A 146 -6.69 -17.61 23.09
C LEU A 146 -6.63 -16.27 23.82
N THR A 147 -5.92 -15.33 23.22
CA THR A 147 -5.74 -13.96 23.72
C THR A 147 -6.02 -12.93 22.64
N ARG A 148 -6.50 -11.75 23.05
CA ARG A 148 -6.79 -10.62 22.17
C ARG A 148 -7.70 -10.95 20.97
N PRO A 149 -8.82 -11.67 21.14
CA PRO A 149 -9.73 -11.90 20.02
C PRO A 149 -10.34 -10.59 19.55
N LYS A 150 -10.30 -10.37 18.24
CA LYS A 150 -10.90 -9.25 17.54
C LYS A 150 -11.64 -9.83 16.34
N PHE A 151 -12.89 -9.44 16.13
CA PHE A 151 -13.58 -9.75 14.90
C PHE A 151 -14.34 -8.51 14.44
N GLU A 152 -14.20 -8.20 13.16
CA GLU A 152 -14.74 -7.00 12.54
C GLU A 152 -15.60 -7.39 11.35
N ASP A 153 -16.80 -6.82 11.28
CA ASP A 153 -17.73 -7.04 10.19
C ASP A 153 -17.26 -6.23 8.95
N MET A 154 -16.72 -6.94 7.97
CA MET A 154 -16.27 -6.37 6.69
C MET A 154 -17.45 -5.88 5.86
N SER A 155 -18.64 -6.45 6.03
CA SER A 155 -19.87 -5.97 5.38
C SER A 155 -20.38 -4.67 6.00
N ALA A 156 -20.20 -4.45 7.31
CA ALA A 156 -20.49 -3.19 7.98
C ALA A 156 -19.47 -2.10 7.62
N GLN A 157 -18.22 -2.48 7.37
CA GLN A 157 -17.18 -1.59 6.83
C GLN A 157 -17.56 -1.19 5.39
N HIS A 158 -17.91 -2.15 4.53
CA HIS A 158 -18.33 -1.88 3.15
C HIS A 158 -19.70 -1.22 2.99
N ALA A 159 -20.68 -1.49 3.86
CA ALA A 159 -21.99 -0.83 3.84
C ALA A 159 -21.88 0.65 4.26
N ARG A 160 -20.99 0.97 5.21
CA ARG A 160 -20.67 2.36 5.56
C ARG A 160 -19.93 3.11 4.45
N PHE A 161 -19.09 2.43 3.68
CA PHE A 161 -18.46 3.02 2.50
C PHE A 161 -19.42 3.15 1.29
N ARG A 162 -20.51 2.37 1.22
CA ARG A 162 -21.45 2.33 0.07
C ARG A 162 -22.70 3.19 0.22
N GLU A 163 -23.23 3.41 1.42
CA GLU A 163 -24.46 4.20 1.60
C GLU A 163 -24.22 5.71 1.73
N GLU A 164 -23.05 6.16 2.15
CA GLU A 164 -22.78 7.58 2.41
C GLU A 164 -21.58 8.06 1.58
N GLY A 165 -21.88 8.58 0.38
CA GLY A 165 -20.93 9.21 -0.55
C GLY A 165 -20.35 10.55 -0.07
N SER A 166 -20.03 10.64 1.20
CA SER A 166 -19.39 11.75 1.89
C SER A 166 -18.87 11.16 3.19
N GLY A 167 -17.65 11.45 3.64
CA GLY A 167 -17.07 10.92 4.89
C GLY A 167 -17.80 11.29 6.18
N GLU A 168 -19.13 11.26 6.21
CA GLU A 168 -19.97 11.44 7.38
C GLU A 168 -19.73 10.25 8.32
N GLY A 169 -19.10 10.52 9.46
CA GLY A 169 -18.80 9.55 10.51
C GLY A 169 -17.31 9.33 10.76
N LEU A 170 -16.44 9.60 9.77
CA LEU A 170 -15.00 9.67 9.98
C LEU A 170 -14.67 11.03 10.58
N LYS A 171 -13.91 11.04 11.68
CA LYS A 171 -13.45 12.29 12.29
C LYS A 171 -12.22 12.82 11.57
N VAL A 172 -11.33 11.93 11.13
CA VAL A 172 -10.05 12.27 10.53
C VAL A 172 -9.81 11.42 9.29
N GLY A 173 -9.33 12.02 8.20
CA GLY A 173 -8.80 11.32 7.03
C GLY A 173 -7.28 11.19 7.10
N LEU A 174 -6.71 10.16 6.43
CA LEU A 174 -5.27 9.97 6.33
C LEU A 174 -4.85 10.06 4.86
N LEU A 175 -3.86 10.89 4.56
CA LEU A 175 -3.25 11.07 3.24
C LEU A 175 -1.79 10.66 3.31
N ALA A 176 -1.40 9.61 2.57
CA ALA A 176 -0.01 9.21 2.45
C ALA A 176 0.58 9.68 1.12
N LEU A 177 1.75 10.31 1.18
CA LEU A 177 2.55 10.55 -0.03
C LEU A 177 3.39 9.31 -0.30
N SER A 178 3.36 8.79 -1.52
CA SER A 178 4.04 7.54 -1.84
C SER A 178 4.62 7.56 -3.25
N SER A 179 5.78 6.94 -3.44
CA SER A 179 6.46 6.81 -4.72
C SER A 179 6.52 5.37 -5.24
N SER A 180 5.79 4.44 -4.63
CA SER A 180 5.78 3.03 -5.05
C SER A 180 4.40 2.39 -4.95
N GLU A 181 4.13 1.42 -5.83
CA GLU A 181 2.85 0.72 -5.82
C GLU A 181 2.70 -0.22 -4.62
N GLY A 182 3.79 -0.85 -4.16
CA GLY A 182 3.77 -1.70 -2.97
C GLY A 182 3.42 -0.92 -1.70
N PHE A 183 4.03 0.25 -1.49
CA PHE A 183 3.65 1.12 -0.36
C PHE A 183 2.25 1.71 -0.53
N ASP A 184 1.78 1.96 -1.76
CA ASP A 184 0.39 2.36 -1.97
C ASP A 184 -0.60 1.30 -1.47
N GLU A 185 -0.30 0.01 -1.66
CA GLU A 185 -1.13 -1.09 -1.17
C GLU A 185 -1.11 -1.17 0.37
N VAL A 186 0.07 -1.06 0.98
CA VAL A 186 0.23 -0.99 2.45
C VAL A 186 -0.56 0.17 3.03
N PHE A 187 -0.43 1.38 2.46
CA PHE A 187 -1.14 2.54 2.97
C PHE A 187 -2.65 2.44 2.77
N ARG A 188 -3.12 1.91 1.64
CA ARG A 188 -4.56 1.71 1.40
C ARG A 188 -5.16 0.68 2.34
N SER A 189 -4.45 -0.41 2.65
CA SER A 189 -4.95 -1.42 3.60
C SER A 189 -5.10 -0.85 5.02
N LEU A 190 -4.28 0.15 5.37
CA LEU A 190 -4.34 0.91 6.61
C LEU A 190 -5.33 2.09 6.57
N GLY A 191 -6.13 2.21 5.51
CA GLY A 191 -7.17 3.23 5.38
C GLY A 191 -6.70 4.62 4.92
N ALA A 192 -5.47 4.73 4.43
CA ALA A 192 -4.96 5.97 3.86
C ALA A 192 -5.37 6.15 2.38
N SER A 193 -5.66 7.39 2.02
CA SER A 193 -5.69 7.83 0.62
C SER A 193 -4.26 8.14 0.14
N ILE A 194 -4.00 7.92 -1.16
CA ILE A 194 -2.65 8.05 -1.72
C ILE A 194 -2.55 9.29 -2.59
N HIS A 195 -1.53 10.10 -2.35
CA HIS A 195 -1.03 11.06 -3.33
C HIS A 195 0.31 10.58 -3.89
N ARG A 196 0.28 10.09 -5.14
CA ARG A 196 1.45 9.49 -5.78
C ARG A 196 2.45 10.57 -6.18
N LEU A 197 3.68 10.41 -5.71
CA LEU A 197 4.83 11.23 -6.05
C LEU A 197 5.61 10.60 -7.20
N GLU A 198 6.10 11.42 -8.11
CA GLU A 198 7.20 11.02 -8.98
C GLU A 198 8.49 10.98 -8.13
N ALA A 199 9.28 9.93 -8.29
CA ALA A 199 10.40 9.57 -7.40
C ALA A 199 11.42 10.69 -7.10
N ILE A 200 11.53 11.72 -7.97
CA ILE A 200 12.56 12.77 -7.89
C ILE A 200 11.95 14.17 -7.67
N VAL A 201 10.63 14.28 -7.50
CA VAL A 201 9.95 15.58 -7.53
C VAL A 201 9.57 16.03 -6.13
N LYS A 202 9.98 17.26 -5.78
CA LYS A 202 9.41 17.98 -4.63
C LYS A 202 7.94 18.24 -4.93
N PRO A 203 6.98 17.69 -4.16
CA PRO A 203 5.56 17.91 -4.44
C PRO A 203 5.21 19.39 -4.36
N ALA A 204 4.29 19.82 -5.20
CA ALA A 204 3.71 21.15 -5.05
C ALA A 204 2.74 21.15 -3.86
N ALA A 205 2.89 22.13 -2.97
CA ALA A 205 2.02 22.26 -1.80
C ALA A 205 0.53 22.34 -2.17
N GLY A 206 0.21 22.95 -3.32
CA GLY A 206 -1.16 23.03 -3.84
C GLY A 206 -1.75 21.66 -4.21
N ASP A 207 -0.92 20.73 -4.72
CA ASP A 207 -1.38 19.40 -5.10
C ASP A 207 -1.67 18.55 -3.86
N ILE A 208 -0.83 18.66 -2.81
CA ILE A 208 -1.08 18.03 -1.50
C ILE A 208 -2.37 18.57 -0.88
N ALA A 209 -2.56 19.90 -0.89
CA ALA A 209 -3.75 20.53 -0.35
C ALA A 209 -5.02 20.11 -1.10
N GLN A 210 -4.96 20.04 -2.44
CA GLN A 210 -6.08 19.58 -3.27
C GLN A 210 -6.40 18.11 -3.01
N ALA A 211 -5.37 17.26 -2.86
CA ALA A 211 -5.56 15.86 -2.51
C ALA A 211 -6.23 15.71 -1.15
N ALA A 212 -5.74 16.42 -0.12
CA ALA A 212 -6.33 16.42 1.22
C ALA A 212 -7.80 16.87 1.20
N ASP A 213 -8.11 17.97 0.52
CA ASP A 213 -9.48 18.48 0.38
C ASP A 213 -10.45 17.50 -0.29
N ALA A 214 -9.94 16.60 -1.14
CA ALA A 214 -10.75 15.64 -1.87
C ALA A 214 -11.17 14.44 -0.99
N LEU A 215 -10.55 14.23 0.18
CA LEU A 215 -10.87 13.10 1.06
C LEU A 215 -12.26 13.23 1.69
N GLY A 216 -12.69 14.46 2.01
CA GLY A 216 -14.02 14.74 2.58
C GLY A 216 -14.07 15.08 4.08
N PRO A 217 -13.34 14.39 4.99
CA PRO A 217 -13.26 14.76 6.40
C PRO A 217 -12.79 16.20 6.62
N ALA A 218 -13.25 16.80 7.72
CA ALA A 218 -12.86 18.15 8.11
C ALA A 218 -11.41 18.22 8.59
N ASP A 219 -10.93 17.16 9.25
CA ASP A 219 -9.54 16.99 9.67
C ASP A 219 -8.87 15.93 8.80
N VAL A 220 -7.68 16.24 8.29
CA VAL A 220 -6.86 15.30 7.50
C VAL A 220 -5.44 15.32 8.05
N ILE A 221 -4.84 14.15 8.23
CA ILE A 221 -3.42 14.01 8.54
C ILE A 221 -2.69 13.63 7.25
N VAL A 222 -1.59 14.31 6.93
CA VAL A 222 -0.69 13.94 5.85
C VAL A 222 0.60 13.31 6.39
N LEU A 223 0.99 12.19 5.77
CA LEU A 223 2.26 11.50 5.95
C LEU A 223 3.19 11.83 4.76
N PRO A 224 4.17 12.74 4.92
CA PRO A 224 5.03 13.19 3.83
C PRO A 224 5.96 12.08 3.29
N ASN A 225 6.35 11.14 4.16
CA ASN A 225 7.14 9.94 3.86
C ASN A 225 8.49 10.19 3.16
N HIS A 226 8.94 11.44 3.17
CA HIS A 226 10.21 11.85 2.60
C HIS A 226 10.61 13.21 3.19
N LYS A 227 11.86 13.34 3.67
CA LYS A 227 12.35 14.59 4.28
C LYS A 227 12.15 15.85 3.42
N ASN A 228 12.28 15.71 2.09
CA ASN A 228 12.09 16.84 1.16
C ASN A 228 10.61 17.19 0.90
N ALA A 229 9.67 16.33 1.28
CA ALA A 229 8.24 16.57 1.15
C ALA A 229 7.65 17.30 2.36
N ILE A 230 8.27 17.20 3.55
CA ILE A 230 7.80 17.86 4.78
C ILE A 230 7.58 19.37 4.57
N PRO A 231 8.51 20.16 4.00
CA PRO A 231 8.27 21.60 3.81
C PRO A 231 7.12 21.90 2.84
N ALA A 232 6.81 21.00 1.91
CA ALA A 232 5.67 21.15 1.01
C ALA A 232 4.35 20.79 1.71
N ALA A 233 4.35 19.76 2.57
CA ALA A 233 3.22 19.41 3.41
C ALA A 233 2.89 20.52 4.42
N GLU A 234 3.89 21.11 5.08
CA GLU A 234 3.72 22.27 5.96
C GLU A 234 3.14 23.48 5.22
N GLN A 235 3.58 23.72 3.98
CA GLN A 235 2.99 24.77 3.13
C GLN A 235 1.55 24.45 2.70
N ALA A 236 1.22 23.17 2.52
CA ALA A 236 -0.12 22.74 2.14
C ALA A 236 -1.15 23.03 3.23
N VAL A 237 -0.74 23.09 4.50
CA VAL A 237 -1.61 23.45 5.64
C VAL A 237 -2.28 24.82 5.44
N GLU A 238 -1.55 25.79 4.88
CA GLU A 238 -2.06 27.13 4.61
C GLU A 238 -2.93 27.22 3.33
N LEU A 239 -2.91 26.18 2.49
CA LEU A 239 -3.59 26.15 1.20
C LEU A 239 -4.85 25.28 1.20
N ALA A 240 -4.91 24.30 2.09
CA ALA A 240 -6.03 23.38 2.22
C ALA A 240 -7.29 24.10 2.73
N ARG A 241 -8.46 23.60 2.34
CA ARG A 241 -9.76 24.00 2.90
C ARG A 241 -10.12 23.17 4.12
N CYS A 242 -9.70 21.90 4.17
CA CYS A 242 -9.76 21.09 5.39
C CYS A 242 -8.71 21.56 6.41
N THR A 243 -8.89 21.17 7.67
CA THR A 243 -7.84 21.28 8.68
C THR A 243 -6.79 20.20 8.42
N LEU A 244 -5.68 20.59 7.80
CA LEU A 244 -4.58 19.67 7.47
C LEU A 244 -3.54 19.66 8.61
N HIS A 245 -3.23 18.47 9.10
CA HIS A 245 -2.22 18.19 10.11
C HIS A 245 -1.06 17.44 9.47
N VAL A 246 0.18 17.74 9.85
CA VAL A 246 1.36 17.05 9.31
C VAL A 246 1.93 16.13 10.37
N ALA A 247 1.97 14.83 10.07
CA ALA A 247 2.75 13.86 10.85
C ALA A 247 4.10 13.68 10.11
N PRO A 248 5.23 14.19 10.64
CA PRO A 248 6.45 14.45 9.86
C PRO A 248 7.29 13.19 9.60
N SER A 249 6.72 12.16 8.99
CA SER A 249 7.44 10.98 8.52
C SER A 249 8.49 11.36 7.46
N ILE A 250 9.73 10.91 7.67
CA ILE A 250 10.85 11.21 6.76
C ILE A 250 11.15 10.10 5.76
N SER A 251 10.51 8.93 5.92
CA SER A 251 10.64 7.76 5.05
C SER A 251 9.30 7.04 4.90
N LEU A 252 9.19 6.16 3.91
CA LEU A 252 8.00 5.33 3.68
C LEU A 252 7.77 4.33 4.83
N ALA A 253 8.83 3.77 5.41
CA ALA A 253 8.75 2.86 6.56
C ALA A 253 8.19 3.55 7.81
N GLN A 254 8.67 4.75 8.14
CA GLN A 254 8.08 5.54 9.24
C GLN A 254 6.63 5.92 8.96
N GLY A 255 6.30 6.21 7.70
CA GLY A 255 4.93 6.41 7.26
C GLY A 255 4.04 5.21 7.57
N ALA A 256 4.51 4.00 7.25
CA ALA A 256 3.77 2.77 7.47
C ALA A 256 3.52 2.55 8.97
N ALA A 257 4.54 2.71 9.82
CA ALA A 257 4.40 2.64 11.28
C ALA A 257 3.37 3.67 11.81
N ALA A 258 3.44 4.91 11.34
CA ALA A 258 2.47 5.95 11.70
C ALA A 258 1.05 5.61 11.22
N ALA A 259 0.89 5.03 10.03
CA ALA A 259 -0.40 4.61 9.50
C ALA A 259 -1.02 3.44 10.29
N ILE A 260 -0.21 2.54 10.86
CA ILE A 260 -0.69 1.47 11.75
C ILE A 260 -1.28 2.04 13.05
N ALA A 261 -0.68 3.11 13.59
CA ALA A 261 -1.16 3.79 14.80
C ALA A 261 -2.41 4.66 14.55
N PHE A 262 -2.80 4.89 13.30
CA PHE A 262 -3.90 5.79 12.94
C PHE A 262 -5.28 5.21 13.26
N ASN A 263 -6.18 6.06 13.76
CA ASN A 263 -7.56 5.74 14.03
C ASN A 263 -8.50 6.84 13.50
N ALA A 264 -9.19 6.54 12.39
CA ALA A 264 -10.11 7.48 11.74
C ALA A 264 -11.33 7.90 12.59
N LEU A 265 -11.61 7.19 13.69
CA LEU A 265 -12.68 7.51 14.64
C LEU A 265 -12.20 8.30 15.86
N ALA A 266 -10.89 8.40 16.06
CA ALA A 266 -10.28 9.25 17.07
C ALA A 266 -10.23 10.72 16.61
N THR A 267 -10.00 11.63 17.53
CA THR A 267 -9.80 13.06 17.23
C THR A 267 -8.46 13.29 16.53
N ALA A 268 -8.30 14.48 15.94
CA ALA A 268 -7.02 14.87 15.35
C ALA A 268 -5.92 14.95 16.42
N GLU A 269 -6.24 15.42 17.64
CA GLU A 269 -5.27 15.47 18.73
C GLU A 269 -4.83 14.06 19.19
N GLU A 270 -5.77 13.14 19.39
CA GLU A 270 -5.46 11.75 19.77
C GLU A 270 -4.61 11.05 18.69
N ASN A 271 -4.91 11.26 17.41
CA ASN A 271 -4.08 10.75 16.33
C ASN A 271 -2.71 11.42 16.29
N ALA A 272 -2.61 12.73 16.53
CA ALA A 272 -1.33 13.44 16.53
C ALA A 272 -0.40 12.89 17.62
N GLU A 273 -0.92 12.59 18.81
CA GLU A 273 -0.17 11.94 19.88
C GLU A 273 0.27 10.53 19.50
N ALA A 274 -0.64 9.69 19.00
CA ALA A 274 -0.34 8.31 18.63
C ALA A 274 0.66 8.20 17.47
N LEU A 275 0.51 9.04 16.44
CA LEU A 275 1.44 9.06 15.31
C LEU A 275 2.80 9.62 15.71
N ALA A 276 2.86 10.60 16.63
CA ALA A 276 4.14 11.09 17.14
C ALA A 276 4.89 10.00 17.91
N GLU A 277 4.20 9.24 18.77
CA GLU A 277 4.78 8.11 19.49
C GLU A 277 5.29 7.03 18.52
N ALA A 278 4.51 6.68 17.49
CA ALA A 278 4.93 5.72 16.46
C ALA A 278 6.17 6.19 15.68
N LEU A 279 6.22 7.48 15.31
CA LEU A 279 7.38 8.05 14.61
C LEU A 279 8.63 8.12 15.50
N GLU A 280 8.48 8.40 16.80
CA GLU A 280 9.59 8.40 17.77
C GLU A 280 10.11 6.98 18.06
N GLY A 281 9.22 5.98 18.08
CA GLY A 281 9.54 4.58 18.30
C GLY A 281 10.08 3.84 17.08
N THR A 282 10.08 4.47 15.90
CA THR A 282 10.49 3.84 14.63
C THR A 282 11.72 4.52 14.04
N ARG A 283 12.83 3.79 13.97
CA ARG A 283 13.99 4.21 13.16
C ARG A 283 13.88 3.68 11.76
N SER A 284 14.36 4.47 10.80
CA SER A 284 14.38 4.09 9.39
C SER A 284 15.80 3.86 8.89
N VAL A 285 15.99 2.76 8.17
CA VAL A 285 17.24 2.46 7.46
C VAL A 285 16.92 2.38 5.98
N GLU A 286 17.61 3.16 5.15
CA GLU A 286 17.39 3.19 3.71
C GLU A 286 18.71 2.89 2.97
N VAL A 287 18.68 1.96 2.02
CA VAL A 287 19.81 1.61 1.18
C VAL A 287 19.49 1.93 -0.28
N THR A 288 20.34 2.74 -0.90
CA THR A 288 20.21 3.17 -2.30
C THR A 288 21.58 3.23 -2.97
N ARG A 289 21.65 3.47 -4.28
CA ARG A 289 22.92 3.61 -5.00
C ARG A 289 23.35 5.07 -5.11
N ALA A 290 24.63 5.33 -4.83
CA ALA A 290 25.22 6.63 -5.08
C ALA A 290 25.25 6.94 -6.58
N ALA A 291 24.56 8.01 -6.99
CA ALA A 291 24.52 8.45 -8.38
C ALA A 291 25.78 9.19 -8.85
N ALA A 292 26.66 9.59 -7.93
CA ALA A 292 27.91 10.28 -8.21
C ALA A 292 28.85 10.24 -7.00
N ASP A 293 30.15 10.42 -7.25
CA ASP A 293 31.14 10.68 -6.20
C ASP A 293 30.76 11.93 -5.39
N ARG A 294 30.62 11.80 -4.08
CA ARG A 294 30.31 12.93 -3.19
C ARG A 294 30.80 12.70 -1.77
N THR A 295 31.03 13.80 -1.06
CA THR A 295 31.17 13.81 0.41
C THR A 295 29.90 14.39 1.00
N ALA A 296 29.22 13.63 1.85
CA ALA A 296 28.03 14.08 2.59
C ALA A 296 28.09 13.53 4.02
N ASP A 297 27.64 14.32 5.01
CA ASP A 297 27.66 13.95 6.44
C ASP A 297 29.05 13.51 6.98
N GLY A 298 30.12 13.94 6.32
CA GLY A 298 31.51 13.56 6.66
C GLY A 298 31.93 12.19 6.11
N VAL A 299 31.08 11.55 5.30
CA VAL A 299 31.32 10.26 4.62
C VAL A 299 31.62 10.51 3.14
N ASP A 300 32.71 9.94 2.64
CA ASP A 300 33.04 9.90 1.22
C ASP A 300 32.39 8.67 0.58
N VAL A 301 31.60 8.87 -0.48
CA VAL A 301 30.97 7.80 -1.26
C VAL A 301 31.32 7.93 -2.74
N ARG A 302 31.43 6.78 -3.42
CA ARG A 302 31.70 6.70 -4.86
C ARG A 302 30.44 6.37 -5.64
N GLU A 303 30.39 6.82 -6.89
CA GLU A 303 29.35 6.43 -7.83
C GLU A 303 29.22 4.89 -7.91
N GLY A 304 28.00 4.39 -7.75
CA GLY A 304 27.66 2.97 -7.79
C GLY A 304 27.70 2.23 -6.44
N GLU A 305 28.34 2.79 -5.41
CA GLU A 305 28.33 2.21 -4.06
C GLU A 305 26.90 2.19 -3.50
N ALA A 306 26.53 1.11 -2.82
CA ALA A 306 25.32 1.02 -2.01
C ALA A 306 25.53 1.88 -0.75
N ILE A 307 24.81 2.99 -0.66
CA ILE A 307 24.88 3.92 0.45
C ILE A 307 23.75 3.69 1.43
N THR A 308 24.06 3.77 2.72
CA THR A 308 23.08 3.56 3.79
C THR A 308 22.77 4.87 4.49
N LEU A 309 21.50 5.16 4.66
CA LEU A 309 20.99 6.25 5.47
C LEU A 309 20.27 5.70 6.70
N VAL A 310 20.54 6.28 7.87
CA VAL A 310 19.76 6.05 9.09
C VAL A 310 19.08 7.34 9.47
N ASP A 311 17.75 7.33 9.51
CA ASP A 311 16.91 8.51 9.71
C ASP A 311 17.32 9.68 8.80
N GLY A 312 17.60 9.35 7.53
CA GLY A 312 18.00 10.30 6.49
C GLY A 312 19.42 10.84 6.58
N THR A 313 20.24 10.38 7.54
CA THR A 313 21.67 10.71 7.71
C THR A 313 22.54 9.65 7.05
N LEU A 314 23.46 10.05 6.16
CA LEU A 314 24.37 9.11 5.50
C LEU A 314 25.40 8.56 6.49
N ILE A 315 25.46 7.23 6.63
CA ILE A 315 26.39 6.57 7.57
C ILE A 315 27.57 5.87 6.88
N GLY A 316 27.44 5.51 5.59
CA GLY A 316 28.45 4.71 4.91
C GLY A 316 28.09 4.33 3.47
N GLY A 317 29.06 3.73 2.78
CA GLY A 317 28.89 3.11 1.47
C GLY A 317 29.60 1.75 1.41
N THR A 318 28.98 0.78 0.75
CA THR A 318 29.46 -0.60 0.55
C THR A 318 29.26 -1.04 -0.90
N ASP A 319 29.86 -2.15 -1.30
CA ASP A 319 29.59 -2.76 -2.62
C ASP A 319 28.30 -3.62 -2.61
N ASP A 320 27.91 -4.14 -1.44
CA ASP A 320 26.74 -5.00 -1.23
C ASP A 320 25.65 -4.25 -0.45
N PRO A 321 24.43 -4.08 -1.01
CA PRO A 321 23.32 -3.42 -0.30
C PRO A 321 22.90 -4.14 0.99
N VAL A 322 23.06 -5.46 1.08
CA VAL A 322 22.72 -6.21 2.31
C VAL A 322 23.70 -5.92 3.43
N GLU A 323 25.00 -5.81 3.14
CA GLU A 323 26.00 -5.32 4.11
C GLU A 323 25.69 -3.88 4.56
N GLY A 324 25.26 -3.05 3.60
CA GLY A 324 24.80 -1.69 3.88
C GLY A 324 23.61 -1.68 4.84
N LEU A 325 22.62 -2.56 4.63
CA LEU A 325 21.46 -2.70 5.49
C LEU A 325 21.85 -3.15 6.91
N LEU A 326 22.65 -4.21 7.03
CA LEU A 326 23.08 -4.74 8.34
C LEU A 326 23.84 -3.68 9.16
N ALA A 327 24.72 -2.91 8.52
CA ALA A 327 25.41 -1.80 9.18
C ALA A 327 24.44 -0.69 9.63
N GLY A 328 23.42 -0.40 8.83
CA GLY A 328 22.36 0.54 9.17
C GLY A 328 21.50 0.07 10.33
N LEU A 329 21.09 -1.21 10.33
CA LEU A 329 20.31 -1.82 11.41
C LEU A 329 21.06 -1.81 12.74
N ALA A 330 22.37 -2.10 12.73
CA ALA A 330 23.19 -2.00 13.94
C ALA A 330 23.25 -0.56 14.48
N GLN A 331 23.38 0.43 13.59
CA GLN A 331 23.37 1.85 13.98
C GLN A 331 21.98 2.34 14.42
N ALA A 332 20.92 1.69 13.95
CA ALA A 332 19.54 1.90 14.34
C ALA A 332 19.14 1.10 15.60
N GLU A 333 20.11 0.49 16.31
CA GLU A 333 19.88 -0.24 17.56
C GLU A 333 18.95 -1.45 17.40
N ALA A 334 19.01 -2.15 16.26
CA ALA A 334 18.19 -3.32 15.98
C ALA A 334 18.40 -4.49 16.97
N GLU A 335 19.51 -4.53 17.72
CA GLU A 335 19.71 -5.48 18.83
C GLU A 335 18.72 -5.28 19.98
N GLU A 336 18.16 -4.08 20.15
CA GLU A 336 17.18 -3.74 21.18
C GLU A 336 15.75 -3.67 20.63
N ALA A 337 15.57 -3.89 19.32
CA ALA A 337 14.29 -3.81 18.63
C ALA A 337 13.47 -5.09 18.82
N SER A 338 12.14 -4.95 18.81
CA SER A 338 11.24 -6.10 18.80
C SER A 338 11.00 -6.63 17.40
N ILE A 339 10.93 -5.73 16.40
CA ILE A 339 10.70 -6.10 15.00
C ILE A 339 11.50 -5.23 14.04
N VAL A 340 11.95 -5.85 12.94
CA VAL A 340 12.51 -5.20 11.77
C VAL A 340 11.70 -5.60 10.54
N THR A 341 10.95 -4.65 9.97
CA THR A 341 10.23 -4.85 8.71
C THR A 341 11.05 -4.28 7.56
N VAL A 342 11.46 -5.13 6.62
CA VAL A 342 12.26 -4.76 5.45
C VAL A 342 11.39 -4.75 4.19
N TYR A 343 11.34 -3.61 3.53
CA TYR A 343 10.65 -3.37 2.27
C TYR A 343 11.64 -3.43 1.10
N VAL A 344 11.44 -4.41 0.23
CA VAL A 344 12.30 -4.69 -0.91
C VAL A 344 11.92 -3.81 -2.10
N GLY A 345 12.92 -3.15 -2.69
CA GLY A 345 12.76 -2.26 -3.84
C GLY A 345 12.79 -3.00 -5.18
N ALA A 346 12.34 -2.31 -6.24
CA ALA A 346 12.21 -2.90 -7.57
C ALA A 346 13.54 -3.38 -8.19
N ASP A 347 14.67 -2.81 -7.75
CA ASP A 347 16.02 -3.11 -8.26
C ASP A 347 16.80 -4.10 -7.37
N PHE A 348 16.19 -4.64 -6.31
CA PHE A 348 16.84 -5.64 -5.47
C PHE A 348 16.74 -7.04 -6.10
N GLU A 349 17.89 -7.66 -6.37
CA GLU A 349 17.96 -8.98 -7.03
C GLU A 349 18.13 -10.16 -6.05
N GLY A 350 18.18 -9.89 -4.73
CA GLY A 350 18.42 -10.91 -3.71
C GLY A 350 17.18 -11.72 -3.32
N SER A 351 17.40 -12.85 -2.64
CA SER A 351 16.32 -13.68 -2.08
C SER A 351 15.83 -13.08 -0.75
N HIS A 352 14.50 -13.02 -0.58
CA HIS A 352 13.87 -12.52 0.65
C HIS A 352 14.19 -13.42 1.85
N ASP A 353 14.09 -14.74 1.69
CA ASP A 353 14.43 -15.71 2.73
C ASP A 353 15.89 -15.55 3.17
N GLN A 354 16.82 -15.40 2.22
CA GLN A 354 18.23 -15.19 2.53
C GLN A 354 18.49 -13.84 3.22
N LEU A 355 17.73 -12.81 2.86
CA LEU A 355 17.81 -11.51 3.50
C LEU A 355 17.37 -11.59 4.97
N ALA A 356 16.21 -12.23 5.22
CA ALA A 356 15.69 -12.47 6.56
C ALA A 356 16.68 -13.26 7.40
N GLU A 357 17.14 -14.43 6.92
CA GLU A 357 18.10 -15.29 7.62
C GLU A 357 19.39 -14.53 7.99
N ARG A 358 19.88 -13.65 7.10
CA ARG A 358 21.08 -12.85 7.35
C ARG A 358 20.87 -11.81 8.44
N ILE A 359 19.69 -11.20 8.53
CA ILE A 359 19.36 -10.23 9.57
C ILE A 359 19.18 -10.95 10.91
N GLU A 360 18.41 -12.04 10.96
CA GLU A 360 18.20 -12.86 12.16
C GLU A 360 19.52 -13.44 12.70
N THR A 361 20.45 -13.81 11.81
CA THR A 361 21.79 -14.26 12.23
C THR A 361 22.62 -13.13 12.85
N ALA A 362 22.41 -11.89 12.42
CA ALA A 362 23.14 -10.73 12.93
C ALA A 362 22.52 -10.16 14.23
N PHE A 363 21.21 -10.34 14.43
CA PHE A 363 20.44 -9.80 15.53
C PHE A 363 19.56 -10.92 16.13
N GLU A 364 20.03 -11.57 17.20
CA GLU A 364 19.45 -12.83 17.70
C GLU A 364 18.04 -12.71 18.29
N ASP A 365 17.64 -11.52 18.74
CA ASP A 365 16.40 -11.29 19.51
C ASP A 365 15.32 -10.51 18.72
N VAL A 366 15.54 -10.22 17.43
CA VAL A 366 14.64 -9.40 16.61
C VAL A 366 13.79 -10.26 15.67
N GLU A 367 12.48 -9.99 15.58
CA GLU A 367 11.64 -10.59 14.54
C GLU A 367 11.86 -9.88 13.21
N VAL A 368 12.07 -10.62 12.12
CA VAL A 368 12.33 -10.04 10.79
C VAL A 368 11.19 -10.35 9.83
N GLU A 369 10.59 -9.31 9.26
CA GLU A 369 9.61 -9.43 8.19
C GLU A 369 10.17 -8.84 6.91
N VAL A 370 10.00 -9.53 5.78
CA VAL A 370 10.42 -9.04 4.46
C VAL A 370 9.21 -8.91 3.55
N VAL A 371 8.95 -7.69 3.09
CA VAL A 371 7.76 -7.29 2.32
C VAL A 371 8.18 -6.72 0.96
N GLU A 372 7.39 -6.95 -0.07
CA GLU A 372 7.55 -6.30 -1.38
C GLU A 372 7.14 -4.82 -1.29
N GLY A 373 8.11 -3.91 -1.37
CA GLY A 373 7.85 -2.46 -1.35
C GLY A 373 7.78 -1.84 -2.75
N GLY A 374 8.51 -2.41 -3.71
CA GLY A 374 8.51 -2.02 -5.13
C GLY A 374 8.98 -0.58 -5.38
N GLN A 375 9.63 0.07 -4.42
CA GLN A 375 10.11 1.43 -4.57
C GLN A 375 11.26 1.51 -5.59
N PRO A 376 11.30 2.56 -6.44
CA PRO A 376 12.23 2.62 -7.57
C PRO A 376 13.62 3.18 -7.24
N LEU A 377 13.81 3.80 -6.07
CA LEU A 377 15.08 4.45 -5.72
C LEU A 377 15.89 3.70 -4.68
N TYR A 378 15.22 3.04 -3.75
CA TYR A 378 15.85 2.40 -2.61
C TYR A 378 15.75 0.90 -2.81
N GLU A 379 16.89 0.21 -2.89
CA GLU A 379 16.93 -1.25 -3.00
C GLU A 379 16.33 -1.90 -1.75
N LEU A 380 16.58 -1.30 -0.58
CA LEU A 380 16.06 -1.77 0.70
C LEU A 380 15.64 -0.57 1.56
N ILE A 381 14.49 -0.67 2.20
CA ILE A 381 14.07 0.24 3.28
C ILE A 381 13.71 -0.65 4.47
N ALA A 382 14.14 -0.33 5.67
CA ALA A 382 13.72 -1.03 6.88
C ALA A 382 13.12 -0.07 7.91
N ALA A 383 12.08 -0.53 8.59
CA ALA A 383 11.59 0.02 9.84
C ALA A 383 12.21 -0.80 10.99
N VAL A 384 12.74 -0.13 12.00
CA VAL A 384 13.25 -0.75 13.23
C VAL A 384 12.38 -0.22 14.36
N GLU A 385 11.57 -1.08 14.97
CA GLU A 385 10.59 -0.72 15.98
C GLU A 385 10.99 -1.33 17.34
N ALA A 386 10.98 -0.49 18.37
CA ALA A 386 11.35 -0.86 19.73
C ALA A 386 10.21 -1.59 20.46
#